data_AF-A0A1B0C1U1-F1
#
_entry.id   AF-A0A1B0C1U1-F1
#
_cell.length_a   1.000
_cell.length_b   1.000
_cell.length_c   1.000
_cell.angle_alpha   90.00
_cell.angle_beta   90.00
_cell.angle_gamma   90.00
#
_symmetry.space_group_name_H-M   'P 1'
#
loop_
_entity.id
_entity.type
_entity.pdbx_description
1 polymer ?
#
loop_
_entity_poly.entity_id
_entity_poly.type
_entity_poly.pdbx_seq_one_letter_code
_entity_poly.pdbx_strand_id
1 'polypeptide(L)'
;MVLTKEYRICMPLSCEEYQIGQLYMIARHSYEQSTNGEGVEIITNEPCEDETYGKGQYTEKRIHLSRQKNRGISIPLQKQCSFVPKLNILIRTKYEDNNGNSENSLNLTADQLKHRLVDNIDIAFDELSNGKHYKKEEDPKFFTSKKTKRGCLIEGWRDADKPIMCSYKLVDVSFEVWGLQTKVEEFIHRSIRDILLLGHRQAFAWIDDWYDMSLDDVRAYEHETHQETNKKLNINNKTVNDSCNTIAIFEHQPNVTNGIVKILD
;
A
#
# COMPACT_ATOMS: atom_id res chain seq x y z
N MET A 1 4.16 7.93 21.52
CA MET A 1 4.25 6.45 21.59
C MET A 1 3.82 5.91 20.24
N VAL A 2 4.72 5.29 19.48
CA VAL A 2 4.39 4.78 18.13
C VAL A 2 3.40 3.62 18.24
N LEU A 3 2.34 3.63 17.43
CA LEU A 3 1.44 2.49 17.28
C LEU A 3 1.97 1.58 16.17
N THR A 4 2.27 0.32 16.51
CA THR A 4 2.86 -0.66 15.59
C THR A 4 1.90 -1.81 15.32
N LYS A 5 1.62 -2.08 14.05
CA LYS A 5 0.83 -3.25 13.61
C LYS A 5 1.54 -4.00 12.50
N GLU A 6 1.51 -5.33 12.54
CA GLU A 6 1.92 -6.19 11.44
C GLU A 6 0.69 -6.75 10.73
N TYR A 7 0.52 -6.37 9.47
CA TYR A 7 -0.49 -6.92 8.58
C TYR A 7 0.11 -8.09 7.83
N ARG A 8 -0.48 -9.27 7.97
CA ARG A 8 -0.14 -10.47 7.21
C ARG A 8 -1.18 -10.69 6.13
N ILE A 9 -0.78 -10.61 4.87
CA ILE A 9 -1.67 -10.78 3.73
C ILE A 9 -1.19 -11.97 2.90
N CYS A 10 -1.91 -13.09 3.00
CA CYS A 10 -1.69 -14.25 2.13
C CYS A 10 -2.21 -13.96 0.72
N MET A 11 -1.58 -14.55 -0.28
CA MET A 11 -1.99 -14.47 -1.68
C MET A 11 -1.83 -15.84 -2.34
N PRO A 12 -2.77 -16.27 -3.21
CA PRO A 12 -2.69 -17.53 -3.97
C PRO A 12 -1.72 -17.39 -5.18
N LEU A 13 -0.52 -16.92 -4.88
CA LEU A 13 0.57 -16.56 -5.78
C LEU A 13 1.90 -17.05 -5.19
N SER A 14 2.93 -17.21 -6.01
CA SER A 14 4.31 -17.26 -5.51
C SER A 14 4.85 -15.85 -5.22
N CYS A 15 5.94 -15.74 -4.47
CA CYS A 15 6.66 -14.48 -4.29
C CYS A 15 7.09 -13.85 -5.63
N GLU A 16 7.54 -14.65 -6.59
CA GLU A 16 7.95 -14.19 -7.93
C GLU A 16 6.77 -13.58 -8.70
N GLU A 17 5.63 -14.26 -8.73
CA GLU A 17 4.41 -13.74 -9.37
C GLU A 17 3.92 -12.47 -8.67
N TYR A 18 3.95 -12.44 -7.33
CA TYR A 18 3.53 -11.26 -6.57
C TYR A 18 4.45 -10.06 -6.82
N GLN A 19 5.74 -10.26 -7.12
CA GLN A 19 6.65 -9.19 -7.51
C GLN A 19 6.14 -8.42 -8.74
N ILE A 20 5.63 -9.15 -9.74
CA ILE A 20 5.04 -8.56 -10.94
C ILE A 20 3.67 -7.95 -10.62
N GLY A 21 2.79 -8.73 -9.98
CA GLY A 21 1.43 -8.32 -9.70
C GLY A 21 1.33 -7.07 -8.83
N GLN A 22 2.22 -6.89 -7.85
CA GLN A 22 2.21 -5.71 -6.98
C GLN A 22 2.58 -4.44 -7.75
N LEU A 23 3.56 -4.49 -8.65
CA LEU A 23 3.99 -3.33 -9.44
C LEU A 23 2.89 -2.90 -10.40
N TYR A 24 2.30 -3.87 -11.11
CA TYR A 24 1.15 -3.64 -11.97
C TYR A 24 -0.01 -3.01 -11.20
N MET A 25 -0.37 -3.60 -10.05
CA MET A 25 -1.47 -3.13 -9.21
C MET A 25 -1.22 -1.71 -8.69
N ILE A 26 -0.02 -1.39 -8.20
CA ILE A 26 0.32 -0.05 -7.69
C ILE A 26 0.24 0.98 -8.82
N ALA A 27 0.82 0.71 -9.98
CA ALA A 27 0.80 1.62 -11.12
C ALA A 27 -0.65 1.89 -11.60
N ARG A 28 -1.41 0.81 -11.84
CA ARG A 28 -2.81 0.90 -12.29
C ARG A 28 -3.70 1.60 -11.27
N HIS A 29 -3.61 1.24 -9.99
CA HIS A 29 -4.41 1.85 -8.93
C HIS A 29 -4.07 3.34 -8.78
N SER A 30 -2.79 3.72 -8.87
CA SER A 30 -2.37 5.13 -8.83
C SER A 30 -2.99 5.93 -9.97
N TYR A 31 -3.05 5.36 -11.17
CA TYR A 31 -3.69 5.98 -12.33
C TYR A 31 -5.21 6.07 -12.19
N GLU A 32 -5.87 5.00 -11.75
CA GLU A 32 -7.33 4.93 -11.59
C GLU A 32 -7.83 5.90 -10.51
N GLN A 33 -7.10 6.07 -9.41
CA GLN A 33 -7.46 6.98 -8.32
C GLN A 33 -7.08 8.45 -8.58
N SER A 34 -6.14 8.71 -9.49
CA SER A 34 -5.76 10.09 -9.81
C SER A 34 -6.77 10.75 -10.74
N THR A 35 -7.13 11.99 -10.44
CA THR A 35 -8.03 12.85 -11.21
C THR A 35 -7.48 14.28 -11.28
N ASN A 36 -8.19 15.21 -11.93
CA ASN A 36 -7.70 16.57 -12.14
C ASN A 36 -7.47 17.34 -10.81
N GLY A 37 -6.21 17.35 -10.34
CA GLY A 37 -5.77 18.00 -9.11
C GLY A 37 -5.89 17.19 -7.81
N GLU A 38 -6.19 15.89 -7.86
CA GLU A 38 -6.19 14.98 -6.70
C GLU A 38 -5.62 13.63 -7.12
N GLY A 39 -4.69 13.07 -6.34
CA GLY A 39 -4.07 11.78 -6.67
C GLY A 39 -2.59 11.72 -6.34
N VAL A 40 -1.87 10.85 -7.04
CA VAL A 40 -0.46 10.52 -6.77
C VAL A 40 0.42 11.05 -7.90
N GLU A 41 1.28 12.02 -7.60
CA GLU A 41 2.32 12.50 -8.50
C GLU A 41 3.60 11.70 -8.26
N ILE A 42 4.22 11.18 -9.30
CA ILE A 42 5.51 10.48 -9.22
C ILE A 42 6.61 11.51 -9.48
N ILE A 43 7.49 11.69 -8.50
CA ILE A 43 8.59 12.67 -8.52
C ILE A 43 9.87 12.03 -9.05
N THR A 44 10.24 10.89 -8.48
CA THR A 44 11.46 10.15 -8.84
C THR A 44 11.15 8.67 -8.87
N ASN A 45 11.73 7.95 -9.82
CA ASN A 45 11.72 6.49 -9.86
C ASN A 45 13.03 6.02 -10.51
N GLU A 46 14.03 5.67 -9.71
CA GLU A 46 15.38 5.37 -10.19
C GLU A 46 16.02 4.18 -9.44
N PRO A 47 16.93 3.43 -10.09
CA PRO A 47 17.70 2.41 -9.39
C PRO A 47 18.54 3.00 -8.26
N CYS A 48 18.62 2.31 -7.13
CA CYS A 48 19.43 2.70 -5.98
C CYS A 48 20.31 1.53 -5.49
N GLU A 49 21.24 1.83 -4.59
CA GLU A 49 22.06 0.83 -3.90
C GLU A 49 22.08 1.16 -2.40
N ASP A 50 21.68 0.21 -1.57
CA ASP A 50 21.65 0.31 -0.11
C ASP A 50 22.77 -0.54 0.51
N GLU A 51 23.38 -0.02 1.57
CA GLU A 51 24.50 -0.68 2.25
C GLU A 51 24.12 -2.04 2.86
N THR A 52 22.87 -2.20 3.28
CA THR A 52 22.35 -3.40 3.95
C THR A 52 21.66 -4.35 2.97
N TYR A 53 20.88 -3.82 2.03
CA TYR A 53 19.99 -4.61 1.16
C TYR A 53 20.45 -4.67 -0.30
N GLY A 54 21.54 -4.00 -0.65
CA GLY A 54 22.11 -4.01 -2.00
C GLY A 54 21.27 -3.22 -3.01
N LYS A 55 21.26 -3.67 -4.26
CA LYS A 55 20.57 -2.98 -5.36
C LYS A 55 19.06 -2.84 -5.10
N GLY A 56 18.44 -1.77 -5.57
CA GLY A 56 17.02 -1.53 -5.36
C GLY A 56 16.46 -0.54 -6.35
N GLN A 57 15.23 -0.12 -6.08
CA GLN A 57 14.51 0.93 -6.76
C GLN A 57 14.04 1.96 -5.72
N TYR A 58 14.45 3.21 -5.89
CA TYR A 58 13.94 4.32 -5.11
C TYR A 58 12.81 4.99 -5.87
N THR A 59 11.66 5.18 -5.21
CA THR A 59 10.55 5.94 -5.76
C THR A 59 10.09 7.01 -4.78
N GLU A 60 10.06 8.26 -5.22
CA GLU A 60 9.42 9.35 -4.49
C GLU A 60 8.10 9.72 -5.16
N LYS A 61 7.02 9.77 -4.37
CA LYS A 61 5.67 10.14 -4.78
C LYS A 61 5.15 11.27 -3.90
N ARG A 62 4.29 12.12 -4.44
CA ARG A 62 3.55 13.14 -3.69
C ARG A 62 2.06 12.87 -3.83
N ILE A 63 1.35 12.81 -2.70
CA ILE A 63 -0.11 12.67 -2.69
C ILE A 63 -0.73 14.06 -2.56
N HIS A 64 -1.49 14.42 -3.59
CA HIS A 64 -2.33 15.59 -3.65
C HIS A 64 -3.73 15.24 -3.16
N LEU A 65 -4.12 15.74 -1.99
CA LEU A 65 -5.45 15.53 -1.44
C LEU A 65 -6.30 16.78 -1.67
N SER A 66 -7.48 16.63 -2.29
CA SER A 66 -8.41 17.75 -2.39
C SER A 66 -9.16 17.96 -1.06
N ARG A 67 -9.48 19.21 -0.73
CA ARG A 67 -10.44 19.50 0.36
C ARG A 67 -11.87 19.18 -0.11
N GLN A 68 -12.25 17.90 -0.20
CA GLN A 68 -13.67 17.59 -0.17
C GLN A 68 -14.21 17.98 1.21
N LYS A 69 -15.17 18.92 1.23
CA LYS A 69 -15.85 19.39 2.45
C LYS A 69 -16.61 18.23 3.11
N ASN A 70 -15.94 17.41 3.91
CA ASN A 70 -16.59 16.48 4.81
C ASN A 70 -17.33 17.27 5.88
N ARG A 71 -18.66 17.36 5.74
CA ARG A 71 -19.61 18.05 6.65
C ARG A 71 -19.70 17.41 8.06
N GLY A 72 -18.78 16.54 8.47
CA GLY A 72 -18.86 15.77 9.72
C GLY A 72 -17.69 15.94 10.69
N ILE A 73 -16.54 16.48 10.26
CA ILE A 73 -15.41 16.74 11.16
C ILE A 73 -14.87 18.14 10.83
N SER A 74 -15.49 19.16 11.42
CA SER A 74 -14.87 20.48 11.50
C SER A 74 -13.74 20.42 12.52
N ILE A 75 -12.56 19.91 12.12
CA ILE A 75 -11.33 20.24 12.84
C ILE A 75 -11.09 21.72 12.48
N PRO A 76 -11.11 22.65 13.45
CA PRO A 76 -10.72 24.01 13.16
C PRO A 76 -9.22 24.02 12.95
N LEU A 77 -8.75 23.74 11.72
CA LEU A 77 -7.45 24.23 11.27
C LEU A 77 -7.59 25.75 11.03
N GLN A 78 -7.84 26.49 12.12
CA GLN A 78 -7.64 27.92 12.12
C GLN A 78 -6.14 28.15 12.07
N LYS A 79 -5.73 28.79 10.96
CA LYS A 79 -4.55 29.63 10.80
C LYS A 79 -3.85 29.95 12.13
N GLN A 80 -2.86 29.14 12.49
CA GLN A 80 -1.61 29.51 13.18
C GLN A 80 -0.94 28.22 13.67
N CYS A 81 -0.13 27.57 12.83
CA CYS A 81 0.86 26.60 13.29
C CYS A 81 2.06 26.66 12.34
N SER A 82 3.06 27.44 12.70
CA SER A 82 4.46 27.24 12.29
C SER A 82 5.08 26.02 12.99
N PHE A 83 4.24 25.05 13.37
CA PHE A 83 4.58 23.84 14.11
C PHE A 83 3.66 22.74 13.59
N VAL A 84 3.94 22.28 12.37
CA VAL A 84 3.17 21.18 11.81
C VAL A 84 3.54 19.92 12.58
N PRO A 85 2.56 19.18 13.11
CA PRO A 85 2.83 17.93 13.79
C PRO A 85 3.44 16.92 12.82
N LYS A 86 4.57 16.32 13.22
CA LYS A 86 5.24 15.29 12.42
C LYS A 86 4.41 14.02 12.41
N LEU A 87 3.53 13.86 11.42
CA LEU A 87 2.99 12.54 11.09
C LEU A 87 4.10 11.75 10.39
N ASN A 88 4.40 10.56 10.91
CA ASN A 88 5.30 9.61 10.27
C ASN A 88 4.61 8.26 10.17
N ILE A 89 4.60 7.68 8.97
CA ILE A 89 4.19 6.30 8.75
C ILE A 89 5.37 5.57 8.09
N LEU A 90 5.91 4.57 8.78
CA LEU A 90 6.97 3.70 8.26
C LEU A 90 6.37 2.31 8.02
N ILE A 91 6.54 1.79 6.81
CA ILE A 91 6.06 0.47 6.40
C ILE A 91 7.27 -0.37 6.00
N ARG A 92 7.57 -1.42 6.76
CA ARG A 92 8.59 -2.42 6.42
C ARG A 92 7.89 -3.69 5.97
N THR A 93 8.26 -4.22 4.82
CA THR A 93 7.62 -5.38 4.22
C THR A 93 8.63 -6.49 3.97
N LYS A 94 8.24 -7.73 4.26
CA LYS A 94 8.91 -8.93 3.77
C LYS A 94 7.92 -9.86 3.06
N TYR A 95 8.39 -10.54 2.02
CA TYR A 95 7.62 -11.54 1.28
C TYR A 95 8.21 -12.94 1.51
N GLU A 96 7.35 -13.92 1.79
CA GLU A 96 7.76 -15.32 1.99
C GLU A 96 6.75 -16.29 1.37
N ASP A 97 7.20 -17.40 0.76
CA ASP A 97 6.35 -18.45 0.18
C ASP A 97 5.78 -19.37 1.28
N ASN A 98 4.90 -18.82 2.12
CA ASN A 98 4.18 -19.53 3.16
C ASN A 98 2.75 -18.95 3.33
N ASN A 99 1.98 -19.51 4.26
CA ASN A 99 0.60 -19.12 4.56
C ASN A 99 0.50 -18.14 5.74
N GLY A 100 1.52 -17.31 5.98
CA GLY A 100 1.50 -16.32 7.07
C GLY A 100 1.94 -16.86 8.43
N ASN A 101 2.58 -18.03 8.47
CA ASN A 101 2.93 -18.74 9.70
C ASN A 101 4.27 -18.32 10.34
N SER A 102 5.13 -17.59 9.64
CA SER A 102 6.35 -17.05 10.24
C SER A 102 6.04 -16.01 11.32
N GLU A 103 6.64 -16.19 12.50
CA GLU A 103 6.31 -15.34 13.65
C GLU A 103 7.09 -14.02 13.70
N ASN A 104 8.33 -14.00 13.20
CA ASN A 104 9.21 -12.82 13.25
C ASN A 104 9.97 -12.61 11.94
N SER A 105 9.26 -12.55 10.81
CA SER A 105 9.86 -12.44 9.46
C SER A 105 10.76 -11.21 9.31
N LEU A 106 10.45 -10.12 10.03
CA LEU A 106 11.14 -8.82 9.97
C LEU A 106 12.21 -8.63 11.06
N ASN A 107 12.60 -9.70 11.76
CA ASN A 107 13.69 -9.70 12.75
C ASN A 107 13.54 -8.62 13.84
N LEU A 108 12.34 -8.47 14.36
CA LEU A 108 12.03 -7.56 15.46
C LEU A 108 12.68 -8.00 16.76
N THR A 109 13.03 -7.03 17.60
CA THR A 109 13.51 -7.30 18.95
C THR A 109 12.41 -7.88 19.83
N ALA A 110 12.77 -8.52 20.94
CA ALA A 110 11.78 -9.08 21.88
C ALA A 110 10.79 -8.03 22.41
N ASP A 111 11.27 -6.80 22.62
CA ASP A 111 10.45 -5.68 23.07
C ASP A 111 9.45 -5.23 21.99
N GLN A 112 9.92 -5.09 20.74
CA GLN A 112 9.06 -4.78 19.60
C GLN A 112 7.98 -5.86 19.38
N LEU A 113 8.35 -7.15 19.46
CA LEU A 113 7.40 -8.26 19.33
C LEU A 113 6.30 -8.22 20.39
N LYS A 114 6.66 -7.87 21.64
CA LYS A 114 5.69 -7.76 22.75
C LYS A 114 4.64 -6.68 22.51
N HIS A 115 5.01 -5.60 21.84
CA HIS A 115 4.12 -4.46 21.57
C HIS A 115 3.43 -4.51 20.21
N ARG A 116 3.92 -5.33 19.28
CA ARG A 116 3.33 -5.54 17.95
C ARG A 116 1.96 -6.18 18.06
N LEU A 117 0.99 -5.61 17.34
CA LEU A 117 -0.30 -6.24 17.10
C LEU A 117 -0.30 -6.89 15.72
N VAL A 118 -0.63 -8.18 15.62
CA VAL A 118 -0.74 -8.91 14.35
C VAL A 118 -2.17 -8.89 13.85
N ASP A 119 -2.37 -8.53 12.58
CA ASP A 119 -3.66 -8.52 11.88
C ASP A 119 -3.54 -9.36 10.60
N ASN A 120 -4.32 -10.44 10.53
CA ASN A 120 -4.31 -11.36 9.39
C ASN A 120 -5.41 -10.97 8.40
N ILE A 121 -5.06 -10.21 7.36
CA ILE A 121 -6.03 -9.71 6.37
C ILE A 121 -6.47 -10.85 5.44
N ASP A 122 -7.77 -11.08 5.36
CA ASP A 122 -8.36 -12.05 4.42
C ASP A 122 -8.89 -11.37 3.15
N ILE A 123 -8.18 -11.56 2.03
CA ILE A 123 -8.60 -10.97 0.75
C ILE A 123 -9.95 -11.52 0.24
N ALA A 124 -10.40 -12.69 0.68
CA ALA A 124 -11.69 -13.23 0.27
C ALA A 124 -12.81 -12.81 1.24
N PHE A 125 -12.57 -12.92 2.54
CA PHE A 125 -13.63 -12.85 3.55
C PHE A 125 -13.71 -11.56 4.37
N ASP A 126 -12.67 -10.72 4.41
CA ASP A 126 -12.75 -9.46 5.14
C ASP A 126 -13.60 -8.42 4.40
N GLU A 127 -14.36 -7.62 5.13
CA GLU A 127 -15.15 -6.53 4.53
C GLU A 127 -14.35 -5.23 4.46
N LEU A 128 -14.53 -4.47 3.38
CA LEU A 128 -14.02 -3.11 3.29
C LEU A 128 -14.90 -2.18 4.11
N SER A 129 -14.31 -1.31 4.91
CA SER A 129 -15.07 -0.38 5.78
C SER A 129 -16.01 0.56 5.00
N ASN A 130 -15.72 0.80 3.73
CA ASN A 130 -16.49 1.66 2.84
C ASN A 130 -16.89 0.88 1.57
N GLY A 131 -18.08 0.29 1.57
CA GLY A 131 -18.60 -0.56 0.48
C GLY A 131 -18.75 0.12 -0.90
N LYS A 132 -18.34 1.39 -1.05
CA LYS A 132 -18.36 2.15 -2.31
C LYS A 132 -17.42 1.60 -3.39
N HIS A 133 -16.41 0.82 -3.02
CA HIS A 133 -15.42 0.28 -3.96
C HIS A 133 -15.64 -1.19 -4.31
N TYR A 134 -16.76 -1.79 -3.88
CA TYR A 134 -17.04 -3.19 -4.18
C TYR A 134 -17.41 -3.37 -5.67
N LYS A 135 -16.68 -4.26 -6.34
CA LYS A 135 -17.01 -4.77 -7.68
C LYS A 135 -16.97 -6.29 -7.61
N LYS A 136 -18.02 -6.94 -8.12
CA LYS A 136 -18.14 -8.40 -8.04
C LYS A 136 -17.02 -9.10 -8.80
N GLU A 137 -16.56 -8.49 -9.88
CA GLU A 137 -15.49 -8.97 -10.75
C GLU A 137 -14.12 -8.93 -10.05
N GLU A 138 -13.99 -8.08 -9.02
CA GLU A 138 -12.77 -7.94 -8.20
C GLU A 138 -12.88 -8.68 -6.85
N ASP A 139 -13.97 -9.41 -6.59
CA ASP A 139 -14.16 -10.20 -5.37
C ASP A 139 -13.54 -11.60 -5.53
N PRO A 140 -12.49 -11.96 -4.75
CA PRO A 140 -11.85 -13.26 -4.86
C PRO A 140 -12.76 -14.46 -4.58
N LYS A 141 -13.90 -14.28 -3.90
CA LYS A 141 -14.91 -15.35 -3.70
C LYS A 141 -15.65 -15.72 -4.98
N PHE A 142 -15.64 -14.85 -5.98
CA PHE A 142 -16.36 -15.05 -7.24
C PHE A 142 -15.44 -15.02 -8.46
N PHE A 143 -14.23 -14.49 -8.31
CA PHE A 143 -13.24 -14.42 -9.37
C PHE A 143 -12.56 -15.77 -9.61
N THR A 144 -12.43 -16.15 -10.89
CA THR A 144 -11.60 -17.27 -11.33
C THR A 144 -10.81 -16.83 -12.55
N SER A 145 -9.49 -16.96 -12.45
CA SER A 145 -8.56 -16.60 -13.53
C SER A 145 -8.77 -17.49 -14.75
N LYS A 146 -8.89 -16.89 -15.93
CA LYS A 146 -9.00 -17.62 -17.19
C LYS A 146 -7.65 -18.20 -17.60
N LYS A 147 -6.53 -17.54 -17.27
CA LYS A 147 -5.17 -17.97 -17.60
C LYS A 147 -4.65 -19.07 -16.67
N THR A 148 -4.74 -18.85 -15.36
CA THR A 148 -4.12 -19.71 -14.34
C THR A 148 -5.08 -20.75 -13.75
N LYS A 149 -6.39 -20.57 -13.95
CA LYS A 149 -7.47 -21.35 -13.32
C LYS A 149 -7.54 -21.23 -11.79
N ARG A 150 -6.78 -20.31 -11.18
CA ARG A 150 -6.84 -20.04 -9.74
C ARG A 150 -8.11 -19.28 -9.36
N GLY A 151 -8.59 -19.53 -8.15
CA GLY A 151 -9.87 -19.05 -7.65
C GLY A 151 -11.05 -19.91 -8.13
N CYS A 152 -12.27 -19.69 -7.63
CA CYS A 152 -12.59 -18.77 -6.56
C CYS A 152 -12.05 -19.22 -5.20
N LEU A 153 -11.81 -18.27 -4.30
CA LEU A 153 -11.30 -18.55 -2.95
C LEU A 153 -12.46 -18.93 -2.04
N ILE A 154 -12.34 -20.08 -1.38
CA ILE A 154 -13.32 -20.62 -0.43
C ILE A 154 -12.75 -20.62 1.00
N GLU A 155 -13.58 -20.92 1.99
CA GLU A 155 -13.13 -21.00 3.38
C GLU A 155 -11.98 -22.03 3.51
N GLY A 156 -10.91 -21.65 4.21
CA GLY A 156 -9.69 -22.47 4.33
C GLY A 156 -8.69 -22.36 3.17
N TRP A 157 -8.92 -21.47 2.19
CA TRP A 157 -8.07 -21.33 1.00
C TRP A 157 -6.57 -21.10 1.31
N ARG A 158 -6.24 -20.43 2.42
CA ARG A 158 -4.83 -20.14 2.78
C ARG A 158 -3.98 -21.40 2.96
N ASP A 159 -4.60 -22.49 3.43
CA ASP A 159 -3.93 -23.77 3.63
C ASP A 159 -4.03 -24.64 2.37
N ALA A 160 -5.20 -24.65 1.73
CA ALA A 160 -5.51 -25.53 0.60
C ALA A 160 -4.87 -25.09 -0.73
N ASP A 161 -4.89 -23.79 -1.04
CA ASP A 161 -4.49 -23.29 -2.35
C ASP A 161 -2.97 -23.21 -2.49
N LYS A 162 -2.48 -23.48 -3.70
CA LYS A 162 -1.06 -23.39 -4.08
C LYS A 162 -0.91 -22.83 -5.50
N PRO A 163 0.15 -22.05 -5.79
CA PRO A 163 1.16 -21.56 -4.85
C PRO A 163 0.57 -20.60 -3.81
N ILE A 164 1.28 -20.42 -2.70
CA ILE A 164 0.89 -19.49 -1.62
C ILE A 164 2.12 -18.69 -1.19
N MET A 165 1.92 -17.39 -1.01
CA MET A 165 2.88 -16.48 -0.41
C MET A 165 2.18 -15.60 0.62
N CYS A 166 2.95 -15.00 1.51
CA CYS A 166 2.46 -14.01 2.46
C CYS A 166 3.32 -12.74 2.42
N SER A 167 2.65 -11.59 2.35
CA SER A 167 3.25 -10.29 2.61
C SER A 167 3.13 -9.95 4.10
N TYR A 168 4.26 -9.79 4.76
CA TYR A 168 4.38 -9.34 6.15
C TYR A 168 4.68 -7.85 6.16
N LYS A 169 3.69 -7.01 6.45
CA LYS A 169 3.81 -5.54 6.45
C LYS A 169 3.75 -5.00 7.87
N LEU A 170 4.89 -4.62 8.43
CA LEU A 170 4.98 -3.94 9.71
C LEU A 170 4.87 -2.44 9.51
N VAL A 171 3.83 -1.86 10.10
CA VAL A 171 3.45 -0.47 9.96
C VAL A 171 3.58 0.21 11.31
N ASP A 172 4.45 1.21 11.35
CA ASP A 172 4.69 2.08 12.49
C ASP A 172 4.04 3.44 12.18
N VAL A 173 3.04 3.85 12.96
CA VAL A 173 2.40 5.17 12.84
C VAL A 173 2.72 6.01 14.08
N SER A 174 3.29 7.19 13.87
CA SER A 174 3.57 8.18 14.93
C SER A 174 2.86 9.48 14.64
N PHE A 175 2.05 9.96 15.59
CA PHE A 175 1.43 11.29 15.53
C PHE A 175 1.58 12.02 16.86
N GLU A 176 2.50 12.99 16.90
CA GLU A 176 2.92 13.68 18.14
C GLU A 176 2.05 14.91 18.47
N VAL A 177 0.73 14.70 18.63
CA VAL A 177 -0.21 15.74 19.05
C VAL A 177 -0.94 15.37 20.33
N TRP A 178 -0.78 16.22 21.35
CA TRP A 178 -1.42 16.04 22.65
C TRP A 178 -2.95 15.98 22.52
N GLY A 179 -3.55 14.97 23.15
CA GLY A 179 -5.01 14.75 23.17
C GLY A 179 -5.61 14.14 21.89
N LEU A 180 -4.85 14.02 20.79
CA LEU A 180 -5.33 13.46 19.52
C LEU A 180 -4.56 12.21 19.05
N GLN A 181 -3.37 11.95 19.60
CA GLN A 181 -2.46 10.88 19.21
C GLN A 181 -3.17 9.54 18.91
N THR A 182 -3.71 8.87 19.92
CA THR A 182 -4.28 7.52 19.78
C THR A 182 -5.40 7.44 18.75
N LYS A 183 -6.31 8.43 18.75
CA LYS A 183 -7.44 8.44 17.81
C LYS A 183 -7.00 8.58 16.35
N VAL A 184 -5.97 9.39 16.11
CA VAL A 184 -5.43 9.62 14.76
C VAL A 184 -4.60 8.42 14.30
N GLU A 185 -3.72 7.88 15.15
CA GLU A 185 -2.93 6.69 14.84
C GLU A 185 -3.84 5.49 14.51
N GLU A 186 -4.88 5.24 15.32
CA GLU A 186 -5.88 4.21 15.05
C GLU A 186 -6.66 4.44 13.74
N PHE A 187 -7.05 5.69 13.47
CA PHE A 187 -7.72 6.04 12.22
C PHE A 187 -6.84 5.74 11.00
N ILE A 188 -5.56 6.12 11.06
CA ILE A 188 -4.59 5.84 9.99
C ILE A 188 -4.42 4.34 9.79
N HIS A 189 -4.30 3.56 10.86
CA HIS A 189 -4.22 2.10 10.76
C HIS A 189 -5.47 1.46 10.14
N ARG A 190 -6.67 1.97 10.44
CA ARG A 190 -7.89 1.50 9.77
C ARG A 190 -7.86 1.81 8.26
N SER A 191 -7.47 3.02 7.89
CA SER A 191 -7.33 3.42 6.49
C SER A 191 -6.27 2.58 5.74
N ILE A 192 -5.12 2.32 6.36
CA ILE A 192 -4.07 1.46 5.79
C ILE A 192 -4.59 0.04 5.59
N ARG A 193 -5.29 -0.52 6.58
CA ARG A 193 -5.88 -1.87 6.46
C ARG A 193 -6.83 -1.98 5.26
N ASP A 194 -7.72 -1.00 5.08
CA ASP A 194 -8.64 -0.96 3.93
C ASP A 194 -7.89 -0.88 2.59
N ILE A 195 -6.86 -0.03 2.51
CA ILE A 195 -6.01 0.10 1.31
C ILE A 195 -5.31 -1.23 1.00
N LEU A 196 -4.73 -1.88 2.02
CA LEU A 196 -4.08 -3.16 1.86
C LEU A 196 -5.07 -4.23 1.38
N LEU A 197 -6.25 -4.34 2.02
CA LEU A 197 -7.28 -5.28 1.62
C LEU A 197 -7.73 -5.07 0.16
N LEU A 198 -8.06 -3.83 -0.21
CA LEU A 198 -8.52 -3.51 -1.57
C LEU A 198 -7.43 -3.77 -2.62
N GLY A 199 -6.20 -3.28 -2.39
CA GLY A 199 -5.10 -3.45 -3.33
C GLY A 199 -4.75 -4.91 -3.57
N HIS A 200 -4.77 -5.76 -2.53
CA HIS A 200 -4.46 -7.18 -2.69
C HIS A 200 -5.60 -7.97 -3.37
N ARG A 201 -6.86 -7.62 -3.12
CA ARG A 201 -8.00 -8.14 -3.91
C ARG A 201 -7.80 -7.87 -5.39
N GLN A 202 -7.48 -6.62 -5.72
CA GLN A 202 -7.26 -6.17 -7.09
C GLN A 202 -6.05 -6.85 -7.73
N ALA A 203 -4.93 -7.00 -7.00
CA ALA A 203 -3.77 -7.72 -7.50
C ALA A 203 -4.12 -9.15 -7.94
N PHE A 204 -4.93 -9.88 -7.16
CA PHE A 204 -5.38 -11.23 -7.54
C PHE A 204 -6.43 -11.21 -8.66
N ALA A 205 -7.44 -10.34 -8.57
CA ALA A 205 -8.50 -10.27 -9.57
C ALA A 205 -8.00 -9.80 -10.95
N TRP A 206 -6.89 -9.08 -11.00
CA TRP A 206 -6.25 -8.63 -12.24
C TRP A 206 -5.14 -9.57 -12.71
N ILE A 207 -4.99 -10.76 -12.13
CA ILE A 207 -3.93 -11.72 -12.49
C ILE A 207 -3.90 -12.01 -14.00
N ASP A 208 -5.06 -12.10 -14.65
CA ASP A 208 -5.12 -12.36 -16.09
C ASP A 208 -4.47 -11.22 -16.92
N ASP A 209 -4.37 -10.00 -16.38
CA ASP A 209 -3.78 -8.85 -17.07
C ASP A 209 -2.25 -8.83 -16.97
N TRP A 210 -1.67 -9.32 -15.87
CA TRP A 210 -0.22 -9.20 -15.59
C TRP A 210 0.54 -10.53 -15.53
N TYR A 211 -0.12 -11.69 -15.48
CA TYR A 211 0.53 -12.99 -15.26
C TYR A 211 1.64 -13.35 -16.25
N ASP A 212 1.50 -12.95 -17.52
CA ASP A 212 2.48 -13.25 -18.57
C ASP A 212 3.54 -12.14 -18.72
N MET A 213 3.50 -11.09 -17.88
CA MET A 213 4.50 -10.02 -17.91
C MET A 213 5.81 -10.50 -17.30
N SER A 214 6.91 -10.22 -17.97
CA SER A 214 8.23 -10.25 -17.34
C SER A 214 8.42 -9.06 -16.40
N LEU A 215 9.49 -9.07 -15.61
CA LEU A 215 9.86 -7.91 -14.78
C LEU A 215 10.11 -6.67 -15.64
N ASP A 216 10.70 -6.82 -16.83
CA ASP A 216 10.94 -5.71 -17.75
C ASP A 216 9.62 -5.16 -18.31
N ASP A 217 8.67 -6.03 -18.66
CA ASP A 217 7.35 -5.64 -19.15
C ASP A 217 6.58 -4.81 -18.11
N VAL A 218 6.54 -5.27 -16.85
CA VAL A 218 5.82 -4.54 -15.80
C VAL A 218 6.52 -3.24 -15.42
N ARG A 219 7.86 -3.16 -15.51
CA ARG A 219 8.60 -1.90 -15.32
C ARG A 219 8.34 -0.91 -16.46
N ALA A 220 8.22 -1.38 -17.70
CA ALA A 220 7.80 -0.54 -18.82
C ALA A 220 6.36 -0.03 -18.63
N TYR A 221 5.44 -0.90 -18.23
CA TYR A 221 4.06 -0.55 -17.90
C TYR A 221 3.98 0.48 -16.77
N GLU A 222 4.74 0.26 -15.69
CA GLU A 222 4.83 1.19 -14.56
C GLU A 222 5.32 2.57 -15.02
N HIS A 223 6.38 2.61 -15.84
CA HIS A 223 6.92 3.86 -16.36
C HIS A 223 5.91 4.64 -17.20
N GLU A 224 5.25 3.99 -18.16
CA GLU A 224 4.22 4.61 -19.00
C GLU A 224 3.04 5.11 -18.15
N THR A 225 2.54 4.25 -17.26
CA THR A 225 1.38 4.56 -16.41
C THR A 225 1.68 5.72 -15.45
N HIS A 226 2.90 5.81 -14.92
CA HIS A 226 3.34 6.93 -14.09
C HIS A 226 3.35 8.25 -14.88
N GLN A 227 3.85 8.25 -16.13
CA GLN A 227 3.82 9.44 -16.98
C GLN A 227 2.38 9.89 -17.26
N GLU A 228 1.50 8.95 -17.60
CA GLU A 228 0.07 9.25 -17.83
C GLU A 228 -0.63 9.73 -16.56
N THR A 229 -0.29 9.18 -15.40
CA THR A 229 -0.80 9.63 -14.09
C THR A 229 -0.40 11.09 -13.84
N ASN A 230 0.87 11.44 -14.04
CA ASN A 230 1.36 12.81 -13.87
C ASN A 230 0.68 13.79 -14.86
N LYS A 231 0.48 13.38 -16.12
CA LYS A 231 -0.27 14.19 -17.11
C LYS A 231 -1.72 14.42 -16.67
N LYS A 232 -2.37 13.38 -16.13
CA LYS A 232 -3.78 13.42 -15.67
C LYS A 232 -4.00 14.39 -14.51
N LEU A 233 -2.99 14.60 -13.66
CA LEU A 233 -3.07 15.52 -12.52
C LEU A 233 -3.14 17.01 -12.93
N ASN A 234 -2.65 17.37 -14.12
CA ASN A 234 -2.69 18.73 -14.72
C ASN A 234 -2.43 19.88 -13.72
N ILE A 235 -1.32 19.78 -12.97
CA ILE A 235 -0.97 20.68 -11.85
C ILE A 235 -0.66 22.11 -12.32
N ASN A 236 -0.32 22.31 -13.60
CA ASN A 236 0.15 23.58 -14.17
C ASN A 236 -0.87 24.75 -14.16
N ASN A 237 -2.13 24.53 -13.76
CA ASN A 237 -3.19 25.57 -13.79
C ASN A 237 -3.73 25.99 -12.42
N LYS A 238 -3.13 25.58 -11.30
CA LYS A 238 -3.57 26.04 -9.98
C LYS A 238 -2.39 26.61 -9.18
N THR A 239 -2.55 27.85 -8.72
CA THR A 239 -1.81 28.40 -7.58
C THR A 239 -2.22 27.58 -6.35
N VAL A 240 -1.52 26.47 -6.09
CA VAL A 240 -1.82 25.59 -4.97
C VAL A 240 -1.18 26.18 -3.72
N ASN A 241 -1.99 26.86 -2.90
CA ASN A 241 -1.70 27.20 -1.50
C ASN A 241 -2.12 26.04 -0.57
N ASP A 242 -2.10 24.79 -1.04
CA ASP A 242 -2.50 23.60 -0.29
C ASP A 242 -1.29 22.74 0.10
N SER A 243 -1.35 22.17 1.31
CA SER A 243 -0.36 21.23 1.86
C SER A 243 -0.28 19.95 1.01
N CYS A 244 0.92 19.60 0.54
CA CYS A 244 1.18 18.40 -0.24
C CYS A 244 1.83 17.34 0.67
N ASN A 245 1.35 16.09 0.66
CA ASN A 245 1.94 15.03 1.48
C ASN A 245 2.96 14.24 0.65
N THR A 246 4.18 14.02 1.16
CA THR A 246 5.21 13.26 0.45
C THR A 246 5.27 11.80 0.91
N ILE A 247 5.39 10.88 -0.02
CA ILE A 247 5.59 9.46 0.21
C ILE A 247 6.87 9.04 -0.50
N ALA A 248 7.89 8.66 0.26
CA ALA A 248 9.10 8.05 -0.27
C ALA A 248 9.02 6.53 -0.07
N ILE A 249 9.06 5.76 -1.16
CA ILE A 249 9.07 4.29 -1.13
C ILE A 249 10.44 3.81 -1.57
N PHE A 250 11.11 3.04 -0.72
CA PHE A 250 12.38 2.38 -1.04
C PHE A 250 12.13 0.88 -1.22
N GLU A 251 12.10 0.43 -2.47
CA GLU A 251 12.07 -1.00 -2.80
C GLU A 251 13.50 -1.52 -2.87
N HIS A 252 13.86 -2.45 -1.99
CA HIS A 252 15.13 -3.16 -2.09
C HIS A 252 14.89 -4.53 -2.74
N GLN A 253 15.94 -5.17 -3.28
CA GLN A 253 15.99 -6.54 -3.85
C GLN A 253 14.94 -7.55 -3.28
N PRO A 254 14.57 -8.61 -4.03
CA PRO A 254 13.19 -8.98 -4.41
C PRO A 254 12.19 -9.24 -3.27
N ASN A 255 12.63 -9.35 -2.02
CA ASN A 255 11.79 -9.78 -0.90
C ASN A 255 11.67 -8.78 0.26
N VAL A 256 12.33 -7.62 0.24
CA VAL A 256 12.24 -6.62 1.32
C VAL A 256 11.98 -5.21 0.78
N THR A 257 10.92 -4.57 1.27
CA THR A 257 10.54 -3.19 0.89
C THR A 257 10.42 -2.32 2.12
N ASN A 258 11.04 -1.13 2.11
CA ASN A 258 10.93 -0.14 3.18
C ASN A 258 10.28 1.13 2.62
N GLY A 259 9.01 1.36 2.93
CA GLY A 259 8.29 2.59 2.60
C GLY A 259 8.29 3.58 3.76
N ILE A 260 8.56 4.86 3.50
CA ILE A 260 8.47 5.95 4.46
C ILE A 260 7.51 7.02 3.92
N VAL A 261 6.36 7.18 4.56
CA VAL A 261 5.45 8.30 4.30
C VAL A 261 5.76 9.42 5.28
N LYS A 262 6.12 10.59 4.76
CA LYS A 262 6.39 11.81 5.53
C LYS A 262 5.51 12.95 5.01
N ILE A 263 4.65 13.48 5.87
CA ILE A 263 4.03 14.76 5.57
C ILE A 263 5.12 15.84 5.70
N LEU A 264 5.47 16.48 4.59
CA LEU A 264 6.41 17.59 4.51
C LEU A 264 5.60 18.88 4.25
N ASP A 265 6.03 19.99 4.84
CA ASP A 265 5.42 21.31 4.66
C ASP A 265 5.89 22.02 3.39
#